data_AF-A0A7V7PK55-F1
#
_entry.id   AF-A0A7V7PK55-F1
#
_cell.length_a   1.000
_cell.length_b   1.000
_cell.length_c   1.000
_cell.angle_alpha   90.00
_cell.angle_beta   90.00
_cell.angle_gamma   90.00
#
_symmetry.space_group_name_H-M   'P 1'
#
loop_
_entity.id
_entity.type
_entity.pdbx_description
1 polymer ?
#
loop_
_entity_poly.entity_id
_entity_poly.type
_entity_poly.pdbx_seq_one_letter_code
_entity_poly.pdbx_strand_id
1 'polypeptide(L)' 'MASAQLFLNGARVNRDFREALFDAANRAGVTPNEFCITAAAEKLIAGGRRFPGVFQVNDFEMVGMLPAGSSKAA' A
#
# COMPACT_ATOMS: atom_id res chain seq x y z
N MET A 1 2.84 12.28 13.32
CA MET A 1 3.26 12.36 11.90
C MET A 1 2.30 13.28 11.17
N ALA A 2 2.78 14.15 10.28
CA ALA A 2 1.90 15.00 9.47
C ALA A 2 1.30 14.17 8.32
N SER A 3 0.00 14.27 8.09
CA SER A 3 -0.67 13.63 6.95
C SER A 3 -0.53 14.51 5.69
N ALA A 4 -0.43 13.88 4.53
CA ALA A 4 -0.43 14.55 3.24
C ALA A 4 -1.62 14.08 2.40
N GLN A 5 -2.29 15.00 1.69
CA GLN A 5 -3.40 14.65 0.81
C GLN A 5 -2.88 14.10 -0.52
N LEU A 6 -3.45 13.00 -0.99
CA LEU A 6 -3.17 12.41 -2.29
C LEU A 6 -4.47 12.38 -3.11
N PHE A 7 -4.52 13.19 -4.17
CA PHE A 7 -5.62 13.18 -5.13
C PHE A 7 -5.21 12.46 -6.39
N LEU A 8 -5.73 11.25 -6.60
CA LEU A 8 -5.56 10.51 -7.86
C LEU A 8 -6.57 11.02 -8.90
N ASN A 9 -6.35 12.24 -9.40
CA ASN A 9 -7.23 12.86 -10.39
C ASN A 9 -7.01 12.24 -11.79
N GLY A 10 -8.10 12.02 -12.53
CA GLY A 10 -8.05 11.70 -13.97
C GLY A 10 -7.96 10.21 -14.33
N ALA A 11 -8.12 9.28 -13.39
CA ALA A 11 -8.08 7.86 -13.69
C ALA A 11 -9.29 7.40 -14.54
N ARG A 12 -9.05 7.07 -15.81
CA ARG A 12 -9.95 6.24 -16.62
C ARG A 12 -9.29 4.88 -16.81
N VAL A 13 -9.93 3.85 -16.28
CA VAL A 13 -9.46 2.47 -16.36
C VAL A 13 -10.43 1.64 -17.18
N ASN A 14 -9.98 0.49 -17.67
CA ASN A 14 -10.87 -0.49 -18.26
C ASN A 14 -11.92 -0.93 -17.22
N ARG A 15 -13.15 -1.19 -17.68
CA ARG A 15 -14.24 -1.71 -16.87
C ARG A 15 -13.85 -3.00 -16.15
N ASP A 16 -13.21 -3.94 -16.83
CA ASP A 16 -12.86 -5.24 -16.23
C ASP A 16 -11.83 -5.06 -15.09
N PHE A 17 -10.90 -4.13 -15.27
CA PHE A 17 -9.97 -3.75 -14.20
C PHE A 17 -10.70 -3.11 -13.02
N ARG A 18 -11.66 -2.22 -13.28
CA ARG A 18 -12.47 -1.61 -12.22
C ARG A 18 -13.22 -2.68 -11.42
N GLU A 19 -13.84 -3.65 -12.10
CA GLU A 19 -14.56 -4.74 -11.43
C GLU A 19 -13.62 -5.60 -10.59
N ALA A 20 -12.46 -5.99 -11.14
CA ALA A 20 -11.45 -6.75 -10.42
C ALA A 20 -10.88 -6.00 -9.20
N LEU A 21 -10.62 -4.70 -9.33
CA LEU A 21 -10.14 -3.85 -8.24
C LEU A 21 -11.17 -3.78 -7.10
N PHE A 22 -12.44 -3.58 -7.44
CA PHE A 22 -13.50 -3.50 -6.43
C PHE A 22 -13.71 -4.84 -5.73
N ASP A 23 -13.69 -5.96 -6.46
CA ASP A 23 -13.77 -7.30 -5.87
C ASP A 23 -12.58 -7.57 -4.92
N ALA A 24 -11.35 -7.26 -5.34
CA ALA A 24 -10.16 -7.43 -4.51
C ALA A 24 -10.21 -6.56 -3.24
N ALA A 25 -10.59 -5.28 -3.37
CA ALA A 25 -10.73 -4.37 -2.24
C ALA A 25 -11.80 -4.85 -1.25
N ASN A 26 -12.95 -5.31 -1.75
CA ASN A 26 -14.03 -5.86 -0.93
C ASN A 26 -13.58 -7.11 -0.15
N ARG A 27 -12.88 -8.04 -0.81
CA ARG A 27 -12.34 -9.25 -0.15
C ARG A 27 -11.30 -8.93 0.92
N ALA A 28 -10.52 -7.88 0.71
CA ALA A 28 -9.55 -7.39 1.67
C ALA A 28 -10.17 -6.53 2.79
N GLY A 29 -11.46 -6.19 2.70
CA GLY A 29 -12.16 -5.36 3.69
C GLY A 29 -11.71 -3.91 3.72
N VAL A 30 -11.19 -3.38 2.60
CA VAL A 30 -10.67 -2.01 2.47
C VAL A 30 -11.32 -1.27 1.32
N THR A 31 -11.18 0.05 1.28
CA THR A 31 -11.65 0.84 0.13
C THR A 31 -10.76 0.62 -1.11
N PRO A 32 -11.26 0.81 -2.34
CA PRO A 32 -10.44 0.74 -3.55
C PRO A 32 -9.23 1.70 -3.54
N ASN A 33 -9.39 2.87 -2.90
CA ASN A 33 -8.30 3.81 -2.73
C ASN A 33 -7.21 3.24 -1.81
N GLU A 34 -7.60 2.68 -0.66
CA GLU A 34 -6.65 2.04 0.25
C GLU A 34 -5.92 0.89 -0.43
N PHE A 35 -6.65 0.04 -1.16
CA PHE A 35 -6.07 -1.05 -1.93
C PHE A 35 -5.01 -0.56 -2.94
N CYS A 36 -5.34 0.45 -3.75
CA CYS A 36 -4.42 1.01 -4.74
C CYS A 36 -3.16 1.62 -4.11
N ILE A 37 -3.31 2.37 -3.02
CA ILE A 37 -2.18 3.03 -2.37
C ILE A 37 -1.28 1.99 -1.68
N THR A 38 -1.84 0.96 -1.04
CA THR A 38 -1.08 -0.15 -0.46
C THR A 38 -0.29 -0.89 -1.54
N ALA A 39 -0.93 -1.25 -2.65
CA ALA A 39 -0.26 -1.92 -3.77
C ALA A 39 0.87 -1.05 -4.37
N ALA A 40 0.66 0.28 -4.46
CA ALA A 40 1.70 1.21 -4.90
C ALA A 40 2.88 1.26 -3.91
N ALA A 41 2.60 1.24 -2.61
CA ALA A 41 3.60 1.23 -1.57
C ALA A 41 4.45 -0.05 -1.58
N GLU A 42 3.82 -1.23 -1.70
CA GLU A 42 4.52 -2.51 -1.89
C GLU A 42 5.47 -2.46 -3.07
N LYS A 43 5.00 -1.91 -4.20
CA LYS A 43 5.84 -1.75 -5.40
C LYS A 43 7.01 -0.78 -5.20
N LEU A 44 6.81 0.31 -4.45
CA LEU A 44 7.88 1.24 -4.12
C LEU A 44 8.92 0.64 -3.17
N ILE A 45 8.48 -0.15 -2.17
CA ILE A 45 9.36 -0.90 -1.26
C ILE A 45 10.19 -1.91 -2.04
N ALA A 46 9.56 -2.68 -2.94
CA ALA A 46 10.27 -3.59 -3.83
C ALA A 46 11.28 -2.87 -4.73
N GLY A 47 11.03 -1.60 -5.07
CA GLY A 47 11.97 -0.70 -5.76
C GLY A 47 13.03 -0.04 -4.86
N GLY A 48 13.12 -0.42 -3.59
CA GLY A 48 14.14 0.06 -2.64
C GLY A 48 13.79 1.35 -1.90
N ARG A 49 12.56 1.89 -2.03
CA ARG A 49 12.12 3.01 -1.20
C ARG A 49 11.82 2.55 0.22
N ARG A 50 12.02 3.44 1.19
CA ARG A 50 11.72 3.19 2.61
C ARG A 50 10.86 4.31 3.17
N PHE A 51 9.79 3.94 3.85
CA PHE A 51 8.92 4.84 4.59
C PHE A 51 8.35 4.08 5.80
N PRO A 52 8.01 4.76 6.90
CA PRO A 52 7.58 4.12 8.14
C PRO A 52 6.19 3.47 8.07
N GLY A 53 5.44 3.69 6.98
CA GLY A 53 4.08 3.22 6.78
C GLY A 53 3.34 4.05 5.72
N VAL A 54 2.10 3.69 5.39
CA VAL A 54 1.31 4.39 4.35
C VAL A 54 0.18 5.19 4.97
N PHE A 55 -0.70 4.52 5.71
CA PHE A 55 -1.82 5.10 6.44
C PHE A 55 -1.46 5.29 7.90
N GLN A 56 -0.82 4.28 8.50
CA GLN A 56 -0.31 4.30 9.86
C GLN A 56 1.16 3.87 9.88
N VAL A 57 1.86 4.22 10.94
CA VAL A 57 3.20 3.70 11.18
C VAL A 57 3.11 2.18 11.37
N ASN A 58 4.03 1.43 10.76
CA ASN A 58 4.16 -0.02 10.81
C ASN A 58 3.09 -0.84 10.04
N ASP A 59 2.39 -0.24 9.07
CA ASP A 59 1.44 -0.96 8.19
C ASP A 59 2.03 -2.24 7.54
N PHE A 60 3.35 -2.26 7.31
CA PHE A 60 4.04 -3.38 6.66
C PHE A 60 4.69 -4.37 7.62
N GLU A 61 4.76 -4.08 8.93
CA GLU A 61 5.35 -5.01 9.90
C GLU A 61 4.40 -6.16 10.26
N MET A 62 3.08 -5.97 10.09
CA MET A 62 2.07 -7.02 10.35
C MET A 62 1.94 -8.05 9.23
N VAL A 63 2.39 -7.75 8.01
CA VAL A 63 2.26 -8.62 6.82
C VAL A 63 3.60 -9.26 6.46
N GLY A 64 4.28 -9.91 7.43
CA GLY A 64 5.43 -10.80 7.17
C GLY A 64 6.64 -10.21 6.41
N MET A 65 6.60 -8.95 6.02
CA MET A 65 7.67 -8.20 5.38
C MET A 65 8.56 -7.67 6.49
N LEU A 66 9.29 -8.58 7.14
CA LEU A 66 10.46 -8.18 7.90
C LEU A 66 11.34 -7.34 6.96
N PRO A 67 11.64 -6.08 7.30
CA PRO A 67 12.65 -5.36 6.55
C PRO A 67 13.93 -6.18 6.65
N ALA A 68 14.49 -6.58 5.50
CA ALA A 68 15.80 -7.19 5.43
C ALA A 68 16.82 -6.24 6.07
N GLY A 69 17.08 -6.38 7.37
CA GLY A 69 18.05 -5.55 8.07
C GLY A 69 17.85 -5.23 9.55
N SER A 70 16.94 -5.85 10.31
CA SER A 70 16.99 -5.75 11.78
C SER A 70 17.71 -6.95 12.41
N SER A 71 18.93 -7.23 11.94
CA SER A 71 19.92 -7.86 12.81
C SER A 71 20.48 -6.76 13.71
N LYS A 72 19.87 -6.59 14.90
CA LYS A 72 20.57 -5.95 16.00
C LYS A 72 21.31 -7.05 16.75
N ALA A 73 22.57 -7.24 16.37
CA ALA A 73 23.54 -7.94 17.17
C ALA A 73 23.83 -7.14 18.46
N ALA A 74 24.00 -7.89 19.56
CA ALA A 74 24.49 -7.51 20.89
C ALA A 74 23.57 -6.63 21.75
#